data_AF-A0A2R6HRJ7-F1
#
_entry.id   AF-A0A2R6HRJ7-F1
#
_cell.length_a   1.000
_cell.length_b   1.000
_cell.length_c   1.000
_cell.angle_alpha   90.00
_cell.angle_beta   90.00
_cell.angle_gamma   90.00
#
_symmetry.space_group_name_H-M   'P 1'
#
loop_
_entity.id
_entity.type
_entity.pdbx_description
1 polymer ?
#
loop_
_entity_poly.entity_id
_entity_poly.type
_entity_poly.pdbx_seq_one_letter_code
_entity_poly.pdbx_strand_id
1 'polypeptide(L)' 'VYGGLVGRADRHALVVAAAIVAAFLTGTVAGLGAVGWLLVFFAVVGHFTAVQRFYYAYRAL' A
#
# COMPACT_ATOMS: atom_id res chain seq x y z
N VAL A 1 14.89 8.90 10.33
CA VAL A 1 14.10 7.65 10.56
C VAL A 1 13.49 7.25 9.23
N TYR A 2 13.77 6.03 8.73
CA TYR A 2 13.08 5.45 7.57
C TYR A 2 11.60 5.22 7.95
N GLY A 3 10.80 6.29 7.88
CA GLY A 3 9.49 6.43 8.53
C GLY A 3 8.31 6.21 7.59
N GLY A 4 8.34 5.12 6.82
CA GLY A 4 7.18 4.68 6.04
C GLY A 4 7.08 3.17 6.15
N LEU A 5 5.91 2.67 6.56
CA LEU A 5 5.63 1.24 6.76
C LEU A 5 5.91 0.40 5.49
N VAL A 6 5.91 1.04 4.33
CA VAL A 6 6.19 0.45 3.01
C VAL A 6 7.25 1.31 2.32
N GLY A 7 8.40 0.69 2.03
CA GLY A 7 9.52 1.32 1.34
C GLY A 7 9.23 1.60 -0.12
N ARG A 8 10.12 2.34 -0.79
CA ARG A 8 9.97 2.62 -2.23
C ARG A 8 10.04 1.33 -3.05
N ALA A 9 10.95 0.41 -2.70
CA ALA A 9 11.10 -0.89 -3.36
C ALA A 9 9.90 -1.82 -3.12
N ASP A 10 9.34 -1.83 -1.90
CA ASP A 10 8.20 -2.68 -1.54
C ASP A 10 7.00 -2.43 -2.43
N ARG A 11 6.74 -1.17 -2.81
CA ARG A 11 5.60 -0.85 -3.69
C ARG A 11 5.73 -1.54 -5.03
N HIS A 12 6.93 -1.53 -5.62
CA HIS A 12 7.17 -2.22 -6.89
C HIS A 12 7.04 -3.73 -6.73
N ALA A 13 7.59 -4.30 -5.64
CA ALA A 13 7.47 -5.73 -5.36
C ALA A 13 6.00 -6.16 -5.18
N LEU A 14 5.21 -5.37 -4.44
CA LEU A 14 3.79 -5.62 -4.19
C LEU A 14 2.95 -5.50 -5.47
N VAL A 15 3.25 -4.55 -6.34
CA VAL A 15 2.59 -4.42 -7.65
C VAL A 15 2.89 -5.63 -8.53
N VAL A 16 4.15 -6.06 -8.62
CA VAL A 16 4.53 -7.26 -9.39
C VAL A 16 3.86 -8.51 -8.82
N ALA A 17 3.86 -8.68 -7.50
CA ALA A 17 3.21 -9.81 -6.84
C ALA A 17 1.70 -9.83 -7.11
N ALA A 18 1.01 -8.70 -6.97
CA ALA A 18 -0.43 -8.62 -7.24
C ALA A 18 -0.76 -8.87 -8.72
N ALA A 19 0.10 -8.44 -9.65
CA ALA A 19 -0.06 -8.73 -11.08
C ALA A 19 0.07 -10.23 -11.37
N ILE A 20 1.05 -10.90 -10.76
CA ILE A 20 1.21 -12.36 -10.87
C ILE A 20 -0.02 -13.06 -10.30
N VAL A 21 -0.49 -12.67 -9.11
CA VAL A 21 -1.71 -13.24 -8.51
C VAL A 21 -2.91 -13.03 -9.43
N ALA A 22 -3.10 -11.82 -9.98
CA ALA A 22 -4.20 -11.51 -10.88
C ALA A 22 -4.16 -12.31 -12.20
N ALA A 23 -2.97 -12.71 -12.66
CA ALA A 23 -2.81 -13.52 -13.86
C ALA A 23 -3.33 -14.96 -13.69
N PHE A 24 -3.26 -15.52 -12.48
CA PHE A 24 -3.69 -16.90 -12.21
C PHE A 24 -5.02 -16.99 -11.44
N LEU A 25 -5.36 -15.96 -10.66
CA LEU A 25 -6.54 -15.91 -9.80
C LEU A 25 -7.44 -14.75 -10.24
N THR A 26 -8.47 -15.08 -11.02
CA THR A 26 -9.48 -14.14 -11.53
C THR A 26 -10.65 -13.95 -10.57
N GLY A 27 -10.68 -14.69 -9.46
CA GLY A 27 -11.70 -14.59 -8.43
C GLY A 27 -11.73 -13.21 -7.78
N THR A 28 -12.91 -12.79 -7.36
CA THR A 28 -13.11 -11.55 -6.61
C THR A 28 -13.49 -11.86 -5.17
N VAL A 29 -13.04 -11.04 -4.24
CA VAL A 29 -13.43 -11.06 -2.84
C VAL A 29 -14.07 -9.72 -2.52
N ALA A 30 -15.32 -9.73 -2.05
CA ALA A 30 -16.12 -8.52 -1.82
C ALA A 30 -16.21 -7.59 -3.06
N GLY A 31 -16.25 -8.17 -4.27
CA GLY A 31 -16.31 -7.41 -5.53
C GLY A 31 -14.96 -6.84 -6.01
N LEU A 32 -13.87 -7.08 -5.28
CA LEU A 32 -12.53 -6.64 -5.64
C LEU A 32 -11.63 -7.83 -6.00
N GLY A 33 -10.95 -7.76 -7.14
CA GLY A 33 -9.88 -8.69 -7.51
C GLY A 33 -8.57 -8.36 -6.78
N ALA A 34 -7.50 -9.12 -7.07
CA ALA A 34 -6.20 -8.94 -6.43
C ALA A 34 -5.64 -7.50 -6.53
N VAL A 35 -5.79 -6.86 -7.69
CA VAL A 35 -5.38 -5.46 -7.90
C VAL A 35 -6.21 -4.49 -7.06
N GLY A 36 -7.52 -4.72 -6.94
CA GLY A 36 -8.41 -3.89 -6.12
C GLY A 36 -8.01 -3.92 -4.65
N TRP A 37 -7.70 -5.11 -4.13
CA TRP A 37 -7.20 -5.28 -2.76
C TRP A 37 -5.82 -4.66 -2.54
N LEU A 38 -4.92 -4.71 -3.53
CA LEU A 38 -3.64 -4.00 -3.45
C LEU A 38 -3.83 -2.49 -3.33
N LEU A 39 -4.77 -1.90 -4.07
CA LEU A 39 -5.06 -0.46 -3.99
C LEU A 39 -5.65 -0.08 -2.63
N VAL A 40 -6.54 -0.91 -2.07
CA VAL A 40 -7.06 -0.72 -0.71
C VAL A 40 -5.91 -0.73 0.30
N PHE A 41 -5.00 -1.71 0.20
CA PHE A 41 -3.83 -1.79 1.07
C PHE A 41 -2.95 -0.53 0.96
N PHE A 42 -2.62 -0.09 -0.26
CA PHE A 42 -1.85 1.14 -0.47
C PHE A 42 -2.56 2.40 0.03
N ALA A 43 -3.87 2.48 -0.13
CA ALA A 43 -4.65 3.59 0.41
C ALA A 43 -4.51 3.62 1.93
N VAL A 44 -4.78 2.51 2.63
CA VAL A 44 -4.69 2.42 4.08
C VAL A 44 -3.29 2.80 4.57
N VAL A 45 -2.25 2.11 4.09
CA VAL A 45 -0.87 2.36 4.53
C VAL A 45 -0.40 3.77 4.16
N GLY A 46 -0.80 4.27 3.00
CA GLY A 46 -0.48 5.62 2.54
C GLY A 46 -1.05 6.69 3.48
N HIS A 47 -2.29 6.54 3.93
CA HIS A 47 -2.91 7.46 4.89
C HIS A 47 -2.20 7.44 6.24
N PHE A 48 -1.90 6.25 6.79
CA PHE A 48 -1.13 6.14 8.03
C PHE A 48 0.23 6.83 7.92
N THR A 49 0.94 6.59 6.81
CA THR A 49 2.25 7.23 6.57
C THR A 49 2.13 8.74 6.44
N ALA A 50 1.10 9.25 5.78
CA ALA A 50 0.85 10.69 5.66
C ALA A 50 0.61 11.33 7.04
N VAL A 51 -0.23 10.70 7.87
CA VAL A 51 -0.51 11.17 9.23
C VAL A 51 0.76 11.15 10.10
N GLN A 52 1.54 10.07 10.04
CA GLN A 52 2.83 9.99 10.74
C GLN A 52 3.75 11.15 10.37
N ARG A 53 3.93 11.38 9.06
CA ARG A 53 4.80 12.47 8.56
C ARG A 53 4.29 13.84 8.97
N PHE A 54 2.97 14.05 8.95
CA PHE A 54 2.37 15.31 9.39
C PHE A 54 2.58 15.55 10.88
N TYR A 55 2.33 14.55 11.72
CA TYR A 55 2.52 14.64 13.16
C TYR A 55 3.97 14.95 13.55
N TYR A 56 4.93 14.25 12.95
CA TYR A 56 6.35 14.51 13.20
C TYR A 56 6.79 15.90 12.72
N ALA A 57 6.25 16.40 11.61
CA ALA A 57 6.51 17.77 11.15
C ALA A 57 5.92 18.81 12.11
N TYR A 58 4.70 18.61 12.59
CA TYR A 58 4.06 19.50 13.55
C TYR A 58 4.80 19.57 14.90
N ARG A 59 5.32 18.44 15.39
CA ARG A 59 6.11 18.39 16.63
C ARG A 59 7.52 18.99 16.52
N ALA A 60 8.01 19.22 15.31
CA ALA A 60 9.32 19.80 15.06
C ALA A 60 9.28 21.34 14.89
N LEU A 61 8.08 21.93 14.81
CA LEU A 61 7.85 23.36 15.05
C LEU A 61 7.84 23.64 16.56
#